data_AF-A0A0C4YA21-F1
#
_entry.id   AF-A0A0C4YA21-F1
#
_cell.length_a   1.000
_cell.length_b   1.000
_cell.length_c   1.000
_cell.angle_alpha   90.00
_cell.angle_beta   90.00
_cell.angle_gamma   90.00
#
_symmetry.space_group_name_H-M   'P 1'
#
loop_
_entity.id
_entity.type
_entity.pdbx_description
1 polymer ?
#
loop_
_entity_poly.entity_id
_entity_poly.type
_entity_poly.pdbx_seq_one_letter_code
_entity_poly.pdbx_strand_id
1 'polypeptide(L)' 'MIEKPVEVRVPVAVPCKTAEIPEPDWPLAKVPETTSDFEWFRAALAELALRAGYEVRLRAAVATCQ' A
#
# COMPACT_ATOMS: atom_id res chain seq x y z
N MET A 1 -25.61 -39.81 29.97
CA MET A 1 -25.71 -38.34 30.06
C MET A 1 -25.29 -37.78 28.71
N ILE A 2 -26.14 -36.97 28.08
CA ILE A 2 -25.74 -36.21 26.89
C ILE A 2 -25.27 -34.86 27.42
N GLU A 3 -23.95 -34.64 27.41
CA GLU A 3 -23.38 -33.36 27.83
C GLU A 3 -23.77 -32.27 26.82
N LYS A 4 -24.22 -31.13 27.33
CA LYS A 4 -24.55 -29.98 26.48
C LYS A 4 -23.25 -29.34 25.98
N PRO A 5 -23.12 -29.04 24.68
CA PRO A 5 -21.93 -28.39 24.16
C PRO A 5 -21.70 -27.02 24.82
N VAL A 6 -20.44 -26.73 25.10
CA VAL A 6 -20.01 -25.44 25.68
C VAL A 6 -19.89 -24.42 24.55
N GLU A 7 -20.56 -23.28 24.69
CA GLU A 7 -20.39 -22.17 23.75
C GLU A 7 -19.05 -21.46 23.98
N VAL A 8 -18.30 -21.22 22.90
CA VAL A 8 -17.00 -20.56 22.91
C VAL A 8 -17.01 -19.42 21.90
N ARG A 9 -16.53 -18.24 22.29
CA ARG A 9 -16.38 -17.10 21.36
C ARG A 9 -15.06 -17.24 20.60
N VAL A 10 -15.16 -17.58 19.32
CA VAL A 10 -14.02 -17.64 18.42
C VAL A 10 -13.88 -16.31 17.69
N PRO A 11 -12.74 -15.60 17.80
CA PRO A 11 -12.50 -14.41 17.00
C PRO A 11 -12.40 -14.79 15.52
N VAL A 12 -13.22 -14.14 14.69
CA VAL A 12 -13.20 -14.30 13.24
C VAL A 12 -12.51 -13.10 12.61
N ALA A 13 -11.63 -13.35 11.63
CA ALA A 13 -10.99 -12.28 10.88
C ALA A 13 -12.06 -11.52 10.07
N VAL A 14 -12.20 -10.22 10.32
CA VAL A 14 -13.08 -9.35 9.54
C VAL A 14 -12.30 -8.76 8.37
N PRO A 15 -12.84 -8.76 7.14
CA PRO A 15 -12.19 -8.08 6.01
C PRO A 15 -12.09 -6.58 6.27
N CYS A 16 -10.90 -6.01 6.06
CA CYS A 16 -10.74 -4.56 6.14
C CYS A 16 -11.55 -3.87 5.02
N LYS A 17 -12.32 -2.85 5.40
CA LYS A 17 -13.03 -1.97 4.47
C LYS A 17 -12.31 -0.64 4.37
N THR A 18 -11.23 -0.60 3.59
CA THR A 18 -10.49 0.64 3.27
C THR A 18 -10.66 0.99 1.80
N ALA A 19 -10.47 2.27 1.47
CA ALA A 19 -10.34 2.70 0.09
C ALA A 19 -9.10 2.07 -0.56
N GLU A 20 -9.23 1.65 -1.82
CA GLU A 20 -8.10 1.22 -2.64
C GLU A 20 -7.22 2.42 -2.96
N ILE A 21 -5.91 2.29 -2.75
CA ILE A 21 -4.93 3.29 -3.13
C ILE A 21 -4.30 2.79 -4.44
N PRO A 22 -4.58 3.43 -5.59
CA PRO A 22 -4.07 2.96 -6.87
C PRO A 22 -2.55 3.11 -6.94
N GLU A 23 -1.92 2.18 -7.65
CA GLU A 23 -0.48 2.26 -7.91
C GLU A 23 -0.16 3.54 -8.70
N PRO A 24 0.79 4.37 -8.23
CA PRO A 24 1.22 5.54 -8.97
C PRO A 24 1.91 5.18 -10.28
N ASP A 25 1.83 6.10 -11.23
CA ASP A 25 2.54 6.00 -12.48
C ASP A 25 4.02 6.41 -12.29
N TRP A 26 4.88 5.41 -12.13
CA TRP A 26 6.27 5.59 -11.70
C TRP A 26 7.10 6.37 -12.74
N PRO A 27 7.66 7.55 -12.40
CA PRO A 27 8.44 8.35 -13.33
C PRO A 27 9.62 7.59 -13.96
N LEU A 28 10.36 6.79 -13.20
CA LEU A 28 11.53 6.08 -13.71
C LEU A 28 11.16 4.97 -14.72
N ALA A 29 9.98 4.37 -14.60
CA ALA A 29 9.52 3.33 -15.53
C ALA A 29 9.36 3.84 -16.98
N LYS A 30 9.33 5.16 -17.17
CA LYS A 30 9.16 5.82 -18.47
C LYS A 30 10.45 6.40 -19.04
N VAL A 31 11.56 6.36 -18.29
CA VAL A 31 12.81 6.97 -18.71
C VAL A 31 13.54 6.02 -19.67
N PRO A 32 13.80 6.42 -20.92
CA PRO A 32 14.60 5.61 -21.84
C PRO A 32 16.04 5.42 -21.32
N GLU A 33 16.63 4.25 -21.57
CA GLU A 33 18.03 3.95 -21.21
C GLU A 33 19.05 4.91 -21.84
N THR A 34 18.70 5.54 -22.96
CA THR A 34 19.54 6.50 -23.68
C THR A 34 19.48 7.93 -23.12
N THR A 35 18.72 8.14 -22.04
CA THR A 35 18.56 9.44 -21.38
C THR A 35 19.85 9.86 -20.69
N SER A 36 20.15 11.17 -20.71
CA SER A 36 21.28 11.72 -19.95
C SER A 36 21.13 11.48 -18.44
N ASP A 37 22.24 11.32 -17.73
CA ASP A 37 22.24 11.15 -16.28
C ASP A 37 21.41 12.22 -15.55
N PHE A 38 21.50 13.47 -16.00
CA PHE A 38 20.77 14.58 -15.41
C PHE A 38 19.24 14.40 -15.46
N GLU A 39 18.71 14.03 -16.63
CA GLU A 39 17.28 13.79 -16.81
C GLU A 39 16.83 12.51 -16.07
N TRP A 40 17.71 11.49 -16.00
CA TRP A 40 17.45 10.30 -15.18
C TRP A 40 17.34 10.64 -13.69
N PHE A 41 18.30 11.42 -13.14
CA PHE A 41 18.26 11.84 -11.74
C PHE A 41 17.08 12.76 -11.43
N ARG A 42 16.67 13.62 -12.38
CA ARG A 42 15.45 14.42 -12.24
C ARG A 42 14.22 13.53 -12.05
N ALA A 43 14.07 12.49 -12.88
CA ALA A 43 12.96 11.54 -12.75
C ALA A 43 13.05 10.74 -11.44
N ALA A 44 14.26 10.33 -11.03
CA ALA A 44 14.49 9.63 -9.77
C ALA A 44 14.07 10.45 -8.55
N LEU A 45 14.42 11.74 -8.51
CA LEU A 45 14.02 12.64 -7.41
C LEU A 45 12.50 12.84 -7.36
N ALA A 46 11.85 12.97 -8.52
CA ALA A 46 10.39 13.05 -8.60
C ALA A 46 9.73 11.76 -8.08
N GLU A 47 10.26 10.60 -8.43
CA GLU A 47 9.76 9.31 -7.95
C GLU A 47 9.96 9.13 -6.44
N LEU A 48 11.11 9.54 -5.89
CA LEU A 48 11.36 9.48 -4.44
C LEU A 48 10.31 10.27 -3.65
N ALA A 49 9.99 11.49 -4.08
CA ALA A 49 8.94 12.30 -3.47
C ALA A 49 7.56 11.64 -3.60
N LEU A 50 7.28 11.04 -4.77
CA LEU A 50 6.02 10.33 -5.01
C LEU A 50 5.87 9.10 -4.12
N ARG A 51 6.94 8.30 -3.95
CA ARG A 51 6.97 7.13 -3.07
C ARG A 51 6.71 7.50 -1.62
N ALA A 52 7.32 8.59 -1.13
CA ALA A 52 7.07 9.09 0.22
C ALA A 52 5.58 9.43 0.43
N GLY A 53 4.95 10.13 -0.53
CA GLY A 53 3.52 10.45 -0.46
C GLY A 53 2.62 9.21 -0.55
N TYR A 54 2.96 8.25 -1.42
CA TYR A 54 2.23 7.01 -1.57
C TYR A 54 2.28 6.16 -0.29
N GLU A 55 3.44 6.06 0.35
CA GLU A 55 3.59 5.33 1.62
C GLU A 55 2.72 5.92 2.73
N VAL A 56 2.63 7.26 2.84
CA VAL A 56 1.73 7.91 3.80
C VAL A 56 0.27 7.51 3.57
N ARG A 57 -0.17 7.48 2.30
CA ARG A 57 -1.54 7.05 1.95
C ARG A 57 -1.80 5.59 2.29
N LEU A 58 -0.84 4.70 2.01
CA LEU A 58 -0.95 3.28 2.36
C LEU A 58 -1.02 3.06 3.87
N ARG A 59 -0.18 3.75 4.65
CA ARG A 59 -0.22 3.69 6.11
C ARG A 59 -1.58 4.17 6.66
N ALA A 60 -2.14 5.23 6.09
CA ALA A 60 -3.46 5.71 6.46
C ALA A 60 -4.59 4.71 6.15
N ALA A 61 -4.52 4.05 4.99
CA ALA A 61 -5.45 2.98 4.62
C ALA A 61 -5.39 1.81 5.61
N VAL A 62 -4.17 1.35 5.96
CA VAL A 62 -3.97 0.27 6.95
C VAL A 62 -4.45 0.70 8.34
N ALA A 63 -4.23 1.95 8.75
CA ALA A 63 -4.71 2.45 10.04
C ALA A 63 -6.24 2.45 10.16
N THR A 64 -6.96 2.50 9.03
CA THR A 64 -8.43 2.41 9.00
C THR A 64 -8.93 0.98 9.24
N CYS A 65 -8.06 -0.03 9.13
CA CYS A 65 -8.37 -1.45 9.29
C CYS A 65 -8.26 -1.97 10.74
N GLN A 66 -7.77 -1.15 11.68
CA GLN A 66 -7.65 -1.53 13.10
C GLN A 66 -9.01 -1.46 13.80
#